data_AF-A0A510Y5C9-F1
#
_entry.id   AF-A0A510Y5C9-F1
#
_cell.length_a   1.000
_cell.length_b   1.000
_cell.length_c   1.000
_cell.angle_alpha   90.00
_cell.angle_beta   90.00
_cell.angle_gamma   90.00
#
_symmetry.space_group_name_H-M   'P 1'
#
loop_
_entity.id
_entity.type
_entity.pdbx_description
1 polymer ?
#
loop_
_entity_poly.entity_id
_entity_poly.type
_entity_poly.pdbx_seq_one_letter_code
_entity_poly.pdbx_strand_id
1 'polypeptide(L)' 'MAVVYVNRHVRYVQVLLSDEGSLLHCLTWETDEGVVFDVHALDDSSFSPKYDRIYVPFDQKTMTLHGNTYILY' A
#
# COMPACT_ATOMS: atom_id res chain seq x y z
N MET A 1 -10.42 9.34 -4.17
CA MET A 1 -10.35 7.92 -3.82
C MET A 1 -11.13 7.14 -4.87
N ALA A 2 -10.51 6.17 -5.54
CA ALA A 2 -11.14 5.34 -6.57
C ALA A 2 -11.33 3.91 -6.03
N VAL A 3 -12.45 3.28 -6.38
CA VAL A 3 -12.83 1.93 -5.92
C VAL A 3 -12.71 0.95 -7.08
N VAL A 4 -12.10 -0.21 -6.84
CA VAL A 4 -11.95 -1.28 -7.84
C VAL A 4 -12.49 -2.58 -7.26
N TYR A 5 -13.22 -3.34 -8.06
CA TYR A 5 -13.74 -4.65 -7.68
C TYR A 5 -12.84 -5.74 -8.27
N VAL A 6 -12.16 -6.50 -7.41
CA VAL A 6 -11.35 -7.66 -7.82
C VAL A 6 -11.84 -8.88 -7.05
N ASN A 7 -12.30 -9.93 -7.74
CA ASN A 7 -12.78 -11.17 -7.11
C ASN A 7 -13.84 -10.95 -6.01
N ARG A 8 -14.78 -10.00 -6.19
CA ARG A 8 -15.83 -9.61 -5.22
C ARG A 8 -15.32 -9.00 -3.91
N HIS A 9 -14.05 -8.61 -3.81
CA HIS A 9 -13.55 -7.80 -2.71
C HIS A 9 -13.41 -6.36 -3.15
N VAL A 10 -13.95 -5.44 -2.34
CA VAL A 10 -13.81 -4.00 -2.54
C VAL A 10 -12.39 -3.63 -2.19
N ARG A 11 -11.64 -3.09 -3.14
CA ARG A 11 -10.31 -2.55 -2.93
C ARG A 11 -10.29 -1.07 -3.29
N TYR A 12 -9.52 -0.31 -2.53
CA TYR A 12 -9.34 1.12 -2.74
C TYR A 12 -7.97 1.39 -3.33
N VAL A 13 -7.89 2.31 -4.28
CA VAL A 13 -6.60 2.83 -4.74
C VAL A 13 -6.18 3.93 -3.77
N GLN A 14 -5.05 3.73 -3.10
CA GLN A 14 -4.46 4.69 -2.18
C GLN A 14 -3.05 5.06 -2.64
N VAL A 15 -2.69 6.32 -2.40
CA VAL A 15 -1.33 6.82 -2.64
C VAL A 15 -0.83 7.35 -1.30
N LEU A 16 0.28 6.79 -0.81
CA LEU A 16 0.95 7.25 0.39
C LEU A 16 2.16 8.11 0.01
N LEU A 17 2.40 9.16 0.78
CA LEU A 17 3.57 10.02 0.63
C LEU A 17 4.56 9.67 1.75
N SER A 18 5.82 9.39 1.40
CA SER A 18 6.88 9.25 2.39
C SER A 18 7.35 10.61 2.90
N ASP A 19 8.04 10.61 4.03
CA ASP A 19 8.77 11.76 4.56
C ASP A 19 9.81 12.32 3.57
N GLU A 20 10.41 11.48 2.74
CA GLU A 20 11.35 11.87 1.68
C GLU A 20 10.68 12.31 0.37
N GLY A 21 9.34 12.36 0.31
CA GLY A 21 8.59 12.82 -0.85
C GLY A 21 8.35 11.76 -1.94
N SER A 22 8.62 10.49 -1.64
CA SER A 22 8.31 9.37 -2.55
C SER A 22 6.82 9.01 -2.50
N LEU A 23 6.25 8.73 -3.67
CA LEU A 23 4.86 8.29 -3.79
C LEU A 23 4.78 6.77 -3.86
N LEU A 24 3.95 6.18 -3.01
CA LEU A 24 3.68 4.75 -2.98
C LEU A 24 2.24 4.50 -3.41
N HIS A 25 2.09 3.88 -4.59
CA HIS A 25 0.78 3.46 -5.10
C HIS A 25 0.45 2.06 -4.57
N CYS A 26 -0.71 1.92 -3.94
CA CYS A 26 -1.15 0.66 -3.35
C CYS A 26 -2.65 0.43 -3.53
N LEU A 27 -3.03 -0.85 -3.54
CA LEU A 27 -4.40 -1.27 -3.36
C LEU A 27 -4.61 -1.63 -1.89
N THR A 28 -5.66 -1.10 -1.29
CA THR A 28 -5.96 -1.31 0.12
C THR A 28 -7.32 -1.92 0.35
N TRP A 29 -7.46 -2.70 1.41
CA TRP A 29 -8.75 -3.15 1.92
C TRP A 29 -8.67 -3.38 3.43
N GLU A 30 -9.80 -3.15 4.09
CA GLU A 30 -9.94 -3.36 5.53
C GLU A 30 -10.20 -4.84 5.83
N THR A 31 -9.70 -5.28 6.98
CA THR A 31 -10.03 -6.54 7.65
C THR A 31 -10.68 -6.22 9.00
N ASP A 32 -11.06 -7.24 9.76
CA ASP A 32 -11.65 -7.04 11.09
C ASP A 32 -10.70 -6.37 12.09
N GLU A 33 -9.38 -6.42 11.85
CA GLU A 33 -8.34 -6.00 12.80
C GLU A 33 -7.31 -5.00 12.21
N GLY A 34 -7.40 -4.66 10.92
CA GLY A 34 -6.46 -3.75 10.30
C GLY A 34 -6.73 -3.50 8.82
N VAL A 35 -5.68 -3.06 8.11
CA VAL A 35 -5.71 -2.77 6.68
C VAL A 35 -4.60 -3.55 6.00
N VAL A 36 -4.90 -4.13 4.84
CA VAL A 36 -3.89 -4.73 3.98
C VAL A 36 -3.53 -3.76 2.87
N PHE A 37 -2.24 -3.60 2.62
CA PHE A 37 -1.66 -2.84 1.52
C PHE A 37 -1.00 -3.81 0.54
N ASP A 38 -1.49 -3.82 -0.70
CA ASP A 38 -0.90 -4.56 -1.82
C ASP A 38 -0.17 -3.53 -2.67
N VAL A 39 1.15 -3.50 -2.54
CA VAL A 39 2.05 -2.53 -3.16
C VAL A 39 2.56 -3.11 -4.47
N HIS A 40 2.40 -2.33 -5.53
CA HIS A 40 2.81 -2.70 -6.89
C HIS A 40 3.90 -1.72 -7.31
N ALA A 41 5.16 -2.11 -7.12
CA ALA A 41 6.30 -1.28 -7.48
C ALA A 41 6.92 -1.78 -8.79
N LEU A 42 7.02 -0.90 -9.78
CA LEU A 42 7.90 -1.10 -10.93
C LEU A 42 9.28 -0.58 -10.53
N ASP A 43 10.24 -1.48 -10.42
CA ASP A 43 11.65 -1.09 -10.30
C ASP A 43 12.12 -0.69 -11.71
N ASP A 44 12.59 0.55 -11.89
CA ASP A 44 12.97 1.15 -13.20
C ASP A 44 13.95 0.29 -14.03
N SER A 45 14.56 -0.72 -13.40
CA SER A 45 15.59 -1.58 -13.96
C SER A 45 15.13 -2.99 -14.34
N SER A 46 13.90 -3.41 -14.00
CA SER A 46 13.44 -4.77 -14.28
C SER A 46 11.98 -4.82 -14.74
N PHE A 47 11.74 -5.53 -15.84
CA PHE A 47 10.40 -5.83 -16.36
C PHE A 47 9.58 -6.75 -15.42
N SER A 48 10.07 -7.00 -14.20
CA SER A 48 9.40 -7.81 -13.19
C SER A 48 8.87 -6.89 -12.10
N PRO A 49 7.55 -6.63 -12.05
CA PRO A 49 6.95 -5.90 -10.94
C PRO A 49 7.24 -6.62 -9.62
N LYS A 50 7.61 -5.84 -8.59
CA LYS A 50 7.68 -6.35 -7.21
C LYS A 50 6.32 -6.16 -6.55
N TYR A 51 5.85 -7.23 -5.91
CA TYR A 51 4.58 -7.26 -5.22
C TYR A 51 4.84 -7.47 -3.74
N ASP A 52 4.64 -6.43 -2.94
CA ASP A 52 4.71 -6.51 -1.49
C ASP A 52 3.30 -6.46 -0.92
N ARG A 53 2.95 -7.42 -0.08
CA ARG A 53 1.72 -7.40 0.71
C ARG A 53 2.04 -7.16 2.16
N ILE A 54 1.49 -6.08 2.70
CA ILE A 54 1.78 -5.63 4.05
C ILE A 54 0.46 -5.57 4.81
N TYR A 55 0.43 -6.22 5.96
CA TYR A 55 -0.68 -6.07 6.90
C TYR A 55 -0.32 -5.02 7.94
N VAL A 56 -1.23 -4.08 8.17
CA VAL A 56 -1.07 -3.04 9.17
C VAL A 56 -2.26 -3.04 10.13
N PRO A 57 -2.04 -3.36 11.42
CA PRO A 57 -3.05 -3.20 12.47
C PRO A 57 -3.57 -1.75 12.61
N PHE A 58 -4.81 -1.56 13.05
CA PHE A 58 -5.40 -0.22 13.20
C PHE A 58 -4.70 0.69 14.23
N ASP A 59 -3.96 0.13 15.20
CA ASP A 59 -3.19 0.89 16.18
C ASP A 59 -1.84 1.37 15.64
N GLN A 60 -1.40 0.85 14.48
CA GLN A 60 -0.16 1.23 13.83
C GLN A 60 -0.37 2.46 12.94
N LYS A 61 0.42 3.51 13.19
CA LYS A 61 0.30 4.82 12.52
C LYS A 61 1.26 5.04 11.36
N THR A 62 2.30 4.22 11.28
CA THR A 62 3.37 4.35 10.28
C THR A 62 3.78 2.99 9.76
N MET A 63 4.29 2.95 8.54
CA MET A 63 4.79 1.73 7.90
C MET A 63 6.13 2.03 7.24
N THR A 64 7.15 1.21 7.49
CA THR A 64 8.45 1.32 6.83
C THR A 64 8.57 0.27 5.73
N LEU A 65 8.79 0.71 4.50
CA LEU A 65 8.94 -0.15 3.33
C LEU A 65 10.11 0.34 2.46
N HIS A 66 11.00 -0.56 2.07
CA HIS A 66 12.19 -0.26 1.25
C HIS A 66 13.01 0.92 1.79
N GLY A 67 13.16 1.03 3.11
CA GLY A 67 13.90 2.11 3.78
C GLY A 67 13.15 3.44 3.94
N ASN A 68 11.95 3.58 3.36
CA ASN A 68 11.12 4.77 3.45
C ASN A 68 10.04 4.60 4.52
N THR A 69 9.72 5.65 5.27
CA THR A 69 8.62 5.64 6.24
C THR A 69 7.42 6.39 5.69
N TYR A 70 6.28 5.70 5.67
CA TYR A 70 5.00 6.22 5.21
C TYR A 70 4.08 6.46 6.40
N ILE A 71 3.39 7.59 6.40
CA ILE A 71 2.37 7.93 7.38
C ILE A 71 1.02 7.38 6.89
N LEU A 72 0.34 6.64 7.76
CA LEU A 72 -0.96 6.03 7.47
C LEU A 72 -2.04 6.96 8.03
N TYR A 73 -2.91 7.47 7.15
CA TYR A 73 -4.02 8.37 7.48
C TYR A 73 -5.37 7.65 7.35
#